data_AF-A0A971RRZ4-F1
#
_entry.id   AF-A0A971RRZ4-F1
#
_cell.length_a   1.000
_cell.length_b   1.000
_cell.length_c   1.000
_cell.angle_alpha   90.00
_cell.angle_beta   90.00
_cell.angle_gamma   90.00
#
_symmetry.space_group_name_H-M   'P 1'
#
loop_
_entity.id
_entity.type
_entity.pdbx_description
1 polymer ?
#
loop_
_entity_poly.entity_id
_entity_poly.type
_entity_poly.pdbx_seq_one_letter_code
_entity_poly.pdbx_strand_id
1 'polypeptide(L)' 'MIGMITNDHTNHASRRVCEKLGARLLRVAPLPEWHELYQNGQRFVNIFEWDIEA' A
#
# COMPACT_ATOMS: atom_id res chain seq x y z
N MET A 1 -8.50 4.80 -15.74
CA MET A 1 -8.92 5.28 -14.39
C MET A 1 -7.83 4.91 -13.39
N ILE A 2 -7.35 5.88 -12.59
CA ILE A 2 -6.27 5.64 -11.62
C ILE A 2 -6.84 5.31 -10.24
N GLY A 3 -6.51 4.11 -9.73
CA GLY A 3 -6.84 3.64 -8.39
C GLY A 3 -5.63 3.67 -7.44
N MET A 4 -5.91 3.79 -6.14
CA MET A 4 -4.88 3.68 -5.09
C MET A 4 -5.09 2.42 -4.27
N ILE A 5 -4.00 1.69 -4.03
CA ILE A 5 -3.99 0.51 -3.16
C ILE A 5 -2.99 0.75 -2.02
N THR A 6 -3.42 0.49 -0.79
CA THR A 6 -2.54 0.52 0.39
C THR A 6 -2.45 -0.85 1.04
N ASN A 7 -1.24 -1.26 1.42
CA ASN A 7 -1.04 -2.48 2.21
C ASN A 7 0.09 -2.29 3.24
N ASP A 8 0.23 -3.24 4.17
CA ASP A 8 1.35 -3.22 5.12
C ASP A 8 2.69 -3.31 4.39
N HIS A 9 3.61 -2.42 4.74
CA HIS A 9 4.97 -2.36 4.21
C HIS A 9 5.76 -3.67 4.37
N THR A 10 5.47 -4.47 5.40
CA THR A 10 6.13 -5.76 5.64
C THR A 10 5.41 -6.94 5.00
N ASN A 11 4.19 -6.76 4.47
CA ASN A 11 3.44 -7.83 3.84
C ASN A 11 3.92 -8.07 2.40
N HIS A 12 4.98 -8.85 2.27
CA HIS A 12 5.59 -9.21 0.99
C HIS A 12 4.62 -9.94 0.05
N ALA A 13 3.68 -10.73 0.58
CA ALA A 13 2.69 -11.44 -0.23
C ALA A 13 1.74 -10.46 -0.92
N SER A 14 1.16 -9.52 -0.17
CA SER A 14 0.29 -8.48 -0.72
C SER A 14 1.01 -7.55 -1.67
N ARG A 15 2.26 -7.17 -1.36
CA ARG A 15 3.11 -6.41 -2.27
C ARG A 15 3.29 -7.13 -3.61
N ARG A 16 3.60 -8.42 -3.59
CA ARG A 16 3.78 -9.22 -4.81
C ARG A 16 2.49 -9.34 -5.62
N VAL A 17 1.32 -9.35 -4.98
CA VAL A 17 0.02 -9.31 -5.67
C VAL A 17 -0.15 -7.97 -6.39
N CYS A 18 0.10 -6.84 -5.73
CA CYS A 18 0.05 -5.52 -6.35
C CYS A 18 1.00 -5.43 -7.57
N GLU A 19 2.23 -5.92 -7.43
CA GLU A 19 3.20 -5.96 -8.54
C GLU A 19 2.71 -6.81 -9.72
N LYS A 20 2.09 -7.97 -9.45
CA LYS A 20 1.51 -8.85 -10.49
C LYS A 20 0.30 -8.25 -11.20
N LEU A 21 -0.48 -7.42 -10.51
CA LEU A 21 -1.60 -6.68 -11.09
C LEU A 21 -1.13 -5.51 -11.98
N GLY A 22 0.18 -5.25 -12.04
CA GLY A 22 0.73 -4.09 -12.75
C GLY A 22 0.65 -2.79 -11.95
N ALA A 23 0.32 -2.84 -10.66
CA ALA A 23 0.30 -1.66 -9.82
C ALA A 23 1.74 -1.22 -9.49
N ARG A 24 2.02 0.07 -9.64
CA ARG A 24 3.32 0.68 -9.40
C ARG A 24 3.44 1.13 -7.95
N LEU A 25 4.48 0.66 -7.25
CA LEU A 25 4.78 1.17 -5.90
C LEU A 25 5.24 2.63 -6.00
N LEU A 26 4.48 3.54 -5.39
CA LEU A 26 4.82 4.96 -5.33
C LEU A 26 5.80 5.26 -4.20
N ARG A 27 5.46 4.82 -2.99
CA ARG A 27 6.25 5.07 -1.78
C ARG A 27 5.79 4.21 -0.60
N VAL A 28 6.62 4.18 0.43
CA VAL A 28 6.23 3.80 1.79
C VAL A 28 5.92 5.07 2.57
N ALA A 29 4.77 5.13 3.24
CA ALA A 29 4.34 6.30 4.01
C ALA A 29 4.07 5.93 5.48
N PRO A 30 4.38 6.83 6.44
CA PRO A 30 4.02 6.63 7.83
C PRO A 30 2.50 6.71 8.00
N LEU A 31 1.96 5.87 8.89
CA LEU A 31 0.59 5.97 9.35
C LEU A 31 0.46 7.11 10.36
N PRO A 32 -0.61 7.92 10.30
CA PRO A 32 -0.91 8.90 11.35
C PRO A 32 -1.16 8.24 12.70
N GLU A 33 -0.75 8.89 13.79
CA GLU A 33 -0.86 8.31 15.15
C GLU A 33 -2.29 8.05 15.59
N TRP A 34 -3.24 8.85 15.10
CA TRP A 34 -4.66 8.70 15.40
C TRP A 34 -5.29 7.48 14.71
N HIS A 35 -4.64 6.89 13.71
CA HIS A 35 -5.19 5.80 12.92
C HIS A 35 -5.18 4.48 13.71
N GLU A 36 -6.22 3.67 13.61
CA GLU A 36 -6.37 2.41 14.36
C GLU A 36 -5.18 1.45 14.11
N LEU A 37 -4.76 1.30 12.85
CA LEU A 37 -3.59 0.49 12.50
C LEU A 37 -2.30 0.96 13.22
N TYR A 38 -2.16 2.26 13.47
CA TYR A 38 -1.05 2.78 14.27
C TYR A 38 -1.17 2.34 15.73
N GLN A 39 -2.37 2.38 16.31
CA GLN A 39 -2.59 1.89 17.67
C GLN A 39 -2.30 0.39 17.78
N ASN A 40 -2.49 -0.37 16.70
CA ASN A 40 -2.20 -1.80 16.59
C ASN A 40 -0.74 -2.13 16.23
N GLY A 41 0.17 -1.15 16.26
CA GLY A 41 1.60 -1.34 16.06
C GLY A 41 2.11 -1.18 14.62
N GLN A 42 1.21 -1.03 13.64
CA GLN A 42 1.62 -0.79 12.27
C GLN A 42 2.07 0.68 12.09
N ARG A 43 3.29 0.91 11.64
CA ARG A 43 3.86 2.26 11.51
C ARG A 43 3.88 2.78 10.07
N PHE A 44 3.90 1.86 9.10
CA PHE A 44 4.08 2.20 7.70
C PHE A 44 3.16 1.38 6.80
N VAL A 45 2.80 1.97 5.67
CA VAL A 45 2.05 1.34 4.58
C VAL A 45 2.75 1.60 3.26
N ASN A 46 2.70 0.62 2.37
CA ASN A 46 3.00 0.85 0.96
C ASN A 46 1.81 1.56 0.30
N ILE A 47 2.10 2.48 -0.62
CA ILE A 47 1.12 3.14 -1.47
C ILE A 47 1.41 2.77 -2.91
N PHE A 48 0.44 2.14 -3.58
CA PHE A 48 0.51 1.78 -4.99
C PHE A 48 -0.48 2.60 -5.81
N GLU A 49 -0.07 2.88 -7.04
CA GLU A 49 -0.89 3.42 -8.11
C GLU A 49 -1.21 2.30 -9.09
N TRP A 50 -2.47 2.14 -9.45
CA TRP A 50 -2.89 1.18 -10.45
C TRP A 50 -3.72 1.87 -11.52
N ASP A 51 -3.29 1.76 -12.77
CA ASP A 51 -4.08 2.18 -13.91
C ASP A 51 -4.93 1.01 -14.40
N ILE A 52 -6.25 1.12 -14.23
CA ILE A 52 -7.21 0.05 -14.51
C ILE A 52 -7.44 -0.11 -16.03
N GLU A 53 -7.01 0.87 -16.84
CA GLU A 53 -7.23 0.90 -18.30
C GLU A 53 -5.96 0.58 -19.12
N ALA A 54 -4.86 0.22 -18.47
CA ALA A 54 -3.56 -0.03 -19.11
C ALA A 54 -3.40 -1.44 -19.68
#